data_AF-A0A0R2X832-F1
#
_entry.id   AF-A0A0R2X832-F1
#
_cell.length_a   1.000
_cell.length_b   1.000
_cell.length_c   1.000
_cell.angle_alpha   90.00
_cell.angle_beta   90.00
_cell.angle_gamma   90.00
#
_symmetry.space_group_name_H-M   'P 1'
#
loop_
_entity.id
_entity.type
_entity.pdbx_description
1 polymer ?
#
loop_
_entity_poly.entity_id
_entity_poly.type
_entity_poly.pdbx_seq_one_letter_code
_entity_poly.pdbx_strand_id
1 'polypeptide(L)'
;VQAYLFAATENDGRYLAAYDSGAKNQTILNANGRPLGMAEAKCRYPFRLAPYFNHQMDGTILVNRNEAQIIQIMGPSGTMYDYGLSVFPAFGINRYLVGGRVDRNGAVEYPTECIQTIAQAEKSPIVFISAGTTDVDGYEYVIPPNGPRGQWSTAKWTKDSDPSSYGYVSARFDGKAVAAFLDGSVRVMSLDELRDMRFWSKNAAMNNDPNYRPQ
;
A
#
# COMPACT_ATOMS: atom_id res chain seq x y z
N VAL A 1 4.67 8.20 4.21
CA VAL A 1 4.74 8.88 2.89
C VAL A 1 6.07 9.59 2.63
N GLN A 2 6.68 10.28 3.60
CA GLN A 2 7.98 10.95 3.38
C GLN A 2 9.08 10.03 2.82
N ALA A 3 9.27 8.84 3.42
CA ALA A 3 10.19 7.82 2.91
C ALA A 3 9.93 7.46 1.43
N TYR A 4 8.66 7.45 1.00
CA TYR A 4 8.27 7.12 -0.37
C TYR A 4 8.61 8.24 -1.36
N LEU A 5 8.50 9.50 -0.93
CA LEU A 5 8.92 10.65 -1.72
C LEU A 5 10.45 10.72 -1.82
N PHE A 6 11.18 10.44 -0.74
CA PHE A 6 12.64 10.33 -0.78
C PHE A 6 13.11 9.22 -1.73
N ALA A 7 12.46 8.05 -1.67
CA ALA A 7 12.74 6.96 -2.61
C ALA A 7 12.56 7.36 -4.07
N ALA A 8 11.56 8.18 -4.38
CA ALA A 8 11.38 8.70 -5.73
C ALA A 8 12.50 9.68 -6.12
N THR A 9 12.86 10.61 -5.23
CA THR A 9 13.93 11.58 -5.49
C THR A 9 15.28 10.92 -5.74
N GLU A 10 15.63 9.86 -5.00
CA GLU A 10 16.87 9.11 -5.22
C GLU A 10 16.86 8.20 -6.46
N ASN A 11 15.70 8.00 -7.08
CA ASN A 11 15.51 7.11 -8.21
C ASN A 11 14.97 7.85 -9.45
N ASP A 12 15.60 8.98 -9.78
CA ASP A 12 15.29 9.82 -10.95
C ASP A 12 13.81 10.24 -11.04
N GLY A 13 13.19 10.47 -9.89
CA GLY A 13 11.77 10.84 -9.78
C GLY A 13 10.79 9.69 -10.05
N ARG A 14 11.25 8.43 -10.12
CA ARG A 14 10.37 7.25 -10.26
C ARG A 14 9.88 6.79 -8.91
N TYR A 15 8.57 6.74 -8.74
CA TYR A 15 7.97 6.21 -7.53
C TYR A 15 8.27 4.73 -7.35
N LEU A 16 8.51 4.32 -6.10
CA LEU A 16 8.76 2.93 -5.75
C LEU A 16 7.52 2.08 -6.07
N ALA A 17 7.71 1.01 -6.83
CA ALA A 17 6.60 0.14 -7.18
C ALA A 17 6.03 -0.57 -5.94
N ALA A 18 4.70 -0.59 -5.82
CA ALA A 18 3.99 -1.30 -4.76
C ALA A 18 4.37 -2.78 -4.72
N TYR A 19 4.55 -3.37 -5.89
CA TYR A 19 5.04 -4.72 -6.07
C TYR A 19 5.95 -4.78 -7.30
N ASP A 20 7.13 -5.39 -7.18
CA ASP A 20 8.10 -5.53 -8.26
C ASP A 20 8.61 -6.97 -8.39
N SER A 21 8.19 -7.64 -9.46
CA SER A 21 8.57 -9.04 -9.71
C SER A 21 10.06 -9.20 -10.01
N GLY A 22 10.74 -8.16 -10.50
CA GLY A 22 12.18 -8.16 -10.74
C GLY A 22 13.00 -8.24 -9.45
N ALA A 23 12.43 -7.81 -8.33
CA ALA A 23 13.11 -7.81 -7.02
C ALA A 23 13.37 -9.22 -6.44
N LYS A 24 12.77 -10.29 -7.00
CA LYS A 24 13.02 -11.68 -6.56
C LYS A 24 14.51 -12.05 -6.55
N ASN A 25 15.25 -11.51 -7.53
CA ASN A 25 16.67 -11.77 -7.74
C ASN A 25 17.58 -10.76 -7.03
N GLN A 26 17.02 -9.77 -6.35
CA GLN A 26 17.79 -8.74 -5.65
C GLN A 26 18.11 -9.17 -4.21
N THR A 27 19.17 -8.57 -3.66
CA THR A 27 19.47 -8.64 -2.23
C THR A 27 18.76 -7.49 -1.53
N ILE A 28 17.68 -7.81 -0.82
CA ILE A 28 16.94 -6.87 0.03
C ILE A 28 17.10 -7.33 1.48
N LEU A 29 17.38 -6.39 2.37
CA LEU A 29 17.67 -6.64 3.77
C LEU A 29 16.41 -6.50 4.63
N ASN A 30 16.29 -7.33 5.65
CA ASN A 30 15.28 -7.21 6.70
C ASN A 30 15.67 -6.16 7.74
N ALA A 31 14.87 -6.03 8.81
CA ALA A 31 15.10 -5.07 9.89
C ALA A 31 16.44 -5.25 10.62
N ASN A 32 17.00 -6.48 10.58
CA ASN A 32 18.26 -6.82 11.25
C ASN A 32 19.47 -6.76 10.30
N GLY A 33 19.32 -6.17 9.12
CA GLY A 33 20.38 -6.09 8.11
C GLY A 33 20.72 -7.43 7.44
N ARG A 34 19.86 -8.46 7.58
CA ARG A 34 20.07 -9.77 6.96
C ARG A 34 19.30 -9.90 5.65
N PRO A 35 19.81 -10.59 4.62
CA PRO A 35 19.05 -10.83 3.39
C PRO A 35 17.73 -11.55 3.64
N LEU A 36 16.66 -11.11 2.98
CA LEU A 36 15.35 -11.78 3.01
C LEU A 36 15.43 -13.18 2.38
N GLY A 37 14.94 -14.18 3.11
CA GLY A 37 14.92 -15.58 2.66
C GLY A 37 13.83 -15.90 1.62
N MET A 38 12.67 -15.22 1.67
CA MET A 38 11.57 -15.45 0.72
C MET A 38 11.58 -14.44 -0.42
N ALA A 39 11.64 -14.95 -1.66
CA ALA A 39 11.62 -14.13 -2.86
C ALA A 39 10.36 -13.25 -2.97
N GLU A 40 9.22 -13.72 -2.48
CA GLU A 40 7.97 -12.96 -2.55
C GLU A 40 8.00 -11.73 -1.64
N ALA A 41 8.62 -11.82 -0.44
CA ALA A 41 8.75 -10.70 0.48
C ALA A 41 9.58 -9.54 -0.13
N LYS A 42 10.56 -9.89 -0.97
CA LYS A 42 11.41 -8.93 -1.70
C LYS A 42 10.64 -8.09 -2.71
N CYS A 43 9.56 -8.64 -3.28
CA CYS A 43 8.77 -7.94 -4.28
C CYS A 43 7.91 -6.81 -3.70
N ARG A 44 7.56 -6.91 -2.42
CA ARG A 44 6.61 -6.00 -1.78
C ARG A 44 7.29 -4.73 -1.32
N TYR A 45 6.53 -3.65 -1.28
CA TYR A 45 7.05 -2.34 -0.90
C TYR A 45 7.72 -2.27 0.50
N PRO A 46 7.31 -3.01 1.57
CA PRO A 46 7.77 -2.69 2.92
C PRO A 46 9.28 -2.74 3.10
N PHE A 47 9.93 -3.84 2.69
CA PHE A 47 11.38 -3.99 2.80
C PHE A 47 12.15 -3.21 1.75
N ARG A 48 11.55 -2.93 0.59
CA ARG A 48 12.15 -2.07 -0.43
C ARG A 48 12.18 -0.61 0.01
N LEU A 49 11.21 -0.20 0.83
CA LEU A 49 11.12 1.14 1.41
C LEU A 49 11.92 1.28 2.72
N ALA A 50 12.28 0.16 3.37
CA ALA A 50 13.00 0.13 4.64
C ALA A 50 14.27 0.98 4.73
N PRO A 51 15.14 1.04 3.70
CA PRO A 51 16.31 1.91 3.74
C PRO A 51 15.98 3.38 4.00
N TYR A 52 14.82 3.85 3.53
CA TYR A 52 14.37 5.24 3.63
C TYR A 52 13.78 5.62 4.99
N PHE A 53 13.66 4.66 5.90
CA PHE A 53 13.35 4.88 7.31
C PHE A 53 14.34 4.14 8.22
N ASN A 54 15.58 3.96 7.75
CA ASN A 54 16.69 3.35 8.49
C ASN A 54 16.36 1.95 9.05
N HIS A 55 15.59 1.16 8.31
CA HIS A 55 15.12 -0.17 8.70
C HIS A 55 14.31 -0.22 10.02
N GLN A 56 13.88 0.93 10.55
CA GLN A 56 13.03 1.02 11.73
C GLN A 56 11.58 0.64 11.39
N MET A 57 11.24 -0.64 11.49
CA MET A 57 9.90 -1.16 11.14
C MET A 57 8.83 -0.76 12.16
N ASP A 58 9.19 -0.78 13.45
CA ASP A 58 8.31 -0.36 14.54
C ASP A 58 8.04 1.15 14.51
N GLY A 59 6.78 1.53 14.68
CA GLY A 59 6.30 2.90 14.55
C GLY A 59 6.20 3.40 13.10
N THR A 60 6.56 2.60 12.09
CA THR A 60 6.47 2.97 10.66
C THR A 60 5.47 2.09 9.92
N ILE A 61 5.82 0.84 9.65
CA ILE A 61 4.97 -0.16 9.00
C ILE A 61 4.30 -1.08 10.01
N LEU A 62 4.87 -1.22 11.20
CA LEU A 62 4.30 -1.93 12.35
C LEU A 62 3.78 -0.88 13.33
N VAL A 63 2.45 -0.83 13.52
CA VAL A 63 1.83 0.09 14.49
C VAL A 63 0.75 -0.60 15.30
N ASN A 64 0.53 -0.13 16.52
CA ASN A 64 -0.46 -0.66 17.45
C ASN A 64 -0.25 -2.18 17.67
N ARG A 65 -1.31 -2.99 17.53
CA ARG A 65 -1.28 -4.44 17.73
C ARG A 65 -0.84 -5.25 16.51
N ASN A 66 -0.50 -4.59 15.39
CA ASN A 66 -0.22 -5.24 14.11
C ASN A 66 0.90 -6.28 14.22
N GLU A 67 2.03 -5.94 14.83
CA GLU A 67 3.14 -6.89 14.98
C GLU A 67 2.74 -8.08 15.85
N ALA A 68 2.04 -7.86 16.96
CA ALA A 68 1.59 -8.94 17.82
C ALA A 68 0.69 -9.96 17.08
N GLN A 69 -0.19 -9.48 16.19
CA GLN A 69 -1.00 -10.34 15.32
C GLN A 69 -0.14 -11.11 14.31
N ILE A 70 0.86 -10.46 13.70
CA ILE A 70 1.81 -11.13 12.80
C ILE A 70 2.57 -12.24 13.54
N ILE A 71 3.09 -11.93 14.73
CA ILE A 71 3.81 -12.90 15.57
C ILE A 71 2.93 -14.10 15.92
N GLN A 72 1.65 -13.87 16.20
CA GLN A 72 0.70 -14.93 16.51
C GLN A 72 0.52 -15.93 15.36
N ILE A 73 0.53 -15.47 14.10
CA ILE A 73 0.26 -16.32 12.94
C ILE A 73 1.51 -16.77 12.18
N MET A 74 2.63 -16.03 12.28
CA MET A 74 3.89 -16.30 11.56
C MET A 74 5.08 -16.64 12.47
N GLY A 75 4.94 -16.46 13.79
CA GLY A 75 6.02 -16.59 14.75
C GLY A 75 6.83 -15.29 14.96
N PRO A 76 7.67 -15.22 16.01
CA PRO A 76 8.31 -13.97 16.43
C PRO A 76 9.58 -13.59 15.65
N SER A 77 10.09 -14.47 14.79
CA SER A 77 11.33 -14.22 14.04
C SER A 77 11.50 -15.16 12.85
N GLY A 78 12.53 -14.91 12.05
CA GLY A 78 12.92 -15.76 10.92
C GLY A 78 12.11 -15.48 9.66
N THR A 79 12.24 -16.39 8.68
CA THR A 79 11.71 -16.19 7.32
C THR A 79 10.20 -15.97 7.29
N MET A 80 9.43 -16.66 8.14
CA MET A 80 7.98 -16.49 8.19
C MET A 80 7.56 -15.17 8.81
N TYR A 81 8.27 -14.71 9.84
CA TYR A 81 8.05 -13.38 10.42
C TYR A 81 8.33 -12.28 9.38
N ASP A 82 9.47 -12.36 8.68
CA ASP A 82 9.80 -11.42 7.60
C ASP A 82 8.74 -11.46 6.49
N TYR A 83 8.25 -12.66 6.13
CA TYR A 83 7.13 -12.78 5.21
C TYR A 83 5.87 -12.08 5.74
N GLY A 84 5.53 -12.27 7.01
CA GLY A 84 4.42 -11.60 7.69
C GLY A 84 4.52 -10.08 7.62
N LEU A 85 5.68 -9.51 7.93
CA LEU A 85 5.98 -8.07 7.81
C LEU A 85 5.76 -7.56 6.38
N SER A 86 6.11 -8.37 5.37
CA SER A 86 5.91 -7.99 3.97
C SER A 86 4.44 -8.03 3.55
N VAL A 87 3.66 -8.98 4.06
CA VAL A 87 2.25 -9.19 3.67
C VAL A 87 1.31 -8.28 4.44
N PHE A 88 1.58 -8.05 5.71
CA PHE A 88 0.66 -7.38 6.64
C PHE A 88 1.23 -6.10 7.27
N PRO A 89 1.89 -5.20 6.52
CA PRO A 89 2.19 -3.88 7.06
C PRO A 89 0.87 -3.18 7.38
N ALA A 90 0.86 -2.33 8.41
CA ALA A 90 -0.35 -1.70 8.91
C ALA A 90 -1.03 -0.78 7.87
N PHE A 91 -0.29 -0.27 6.89
CA PHE A 91 -0.80 0.57 5.82
C PHE A 91 -0.59 -0.13 4.48
N GLY A 92 -1.65 -0.27 3.68
CA GLY A 92 -1.54 -0.79 2.33
C GLY A 92 -1.27 0.33 1.34
N ILE A 93 -0.49 0.03 0.30
CA ILE A 93 -0.24 0.98 -0.79
C ILE A 93 -1.32 0.87 -1.88
N ASN A 94 -1.69 2.00 -2.50
CA ASN A 94 -2.58 2.07 -3.66
C ASN A 94 -1.93 1.46 -4.91
N ARG A 95 -1.89 0.13 -4.95
CA ARG A 95 -0.97 -0.65 -5.79
C ARG A 95 -1.06 -0.38 -7.27
N TYR A 96 -2.27 -0.17 -7.79
CA TYR A 96 -2.48 -0.09 -9.25
C TYR A 96 -2.44 1.35 -9.77
N LEU A 97 -2.65 2.35 -8.91
CA LEU A 97 -2.76 3.74 -9.33
C LEU A 97 -1.57 4.60 -8.89
N VAL A 98 -0.72 4.13 -7.97
CA VAL A 98 0.49 4.81 -7.53
C VAL A 98 1.66 3.82 -7.39
N GLY A 99 2.78 4.08 -8.05
CA GLY A 99 3.98 3.22 -8.07
C GLY A 99 3.81 1.95 -8.91
N GLY A 100 2.64 1.32 -8.87
CA GLY A 100 2.26 0.26 -9.79
C GLY A 100 2.66 -1.14 -9.32
N ARG A 101 2.12 -2.14 -10.03
CA ARG A 101 2.59 -3.52 -10.00
C ARG A 101 3.45 -3.77 -11.24
N VAL A 102 4.73 -4.02 -11.02
CA VAL A 102 5.75 -4.23 -12.05
C VAL A 102 5.98 -5.73 -12.26
N ASP A 103 5.87 -6.18 -13.51
CA ASP A 103 6.16 -7.56 -13.89
C ASP A 103 7.68 -7.82 -14.03
N ARG A 104 8.05 -9.06 -14.36
CA ARG A 104 9.47 -9.45 -14.45
C ARG A 104 10.23 -8.75 -15.60
N ASN A 105 9.52 -8.18 -16.56
CA ASN A 105 10.06 -7.48 -17.71
C ASN A 105 10.11 -5.96 -17.50
N GLY A 106 9.66 -5.47 -16.33
CA GLY A 106 9.58 -4.05 -16.03
C GLY A 106 8.29 -3.38 -16.48
N ALA A 107 7.31 -4.12 -17.00
CA ALA A 107 6.03 -3.56 -17.43
C ALA A 107 5.13 -3.27 -16.22
N VAL A 108 4.52 -2.09 -16.20
CA VAL A 108 3.56 -1.67 -15.16
C VAL A 108 2.15 -2.06 -15.57
N GLU A 109 1.41 -2.70 -14.66
CA GLU A 109 -0.01 -2.97 -14.82
C GLU A 109 -0.82 -1.65 -14.79
N TYR A 110 -1.72 -1.45 -15.76
CA TYR A 110 -2.48 -0.19 -15.96
C TYR A 110 -1.57 1.06 -16.11
N PRO A 111 -0.64 1.08 -17.07
CA PRO A 111 0.42 2.10 -17.13
C PRO A 111 -0.10 3.52 -17.39
N THR A 112 -1.25 3.65 -18.07
CA THR A 112 -1.93 4.94 -18.33
C THR A 112 -2.62 5.50 -17.10
N GLU A 113 -3.11 4.62 -16.22
CA GLU A 113 -3.80 4.96 -14.97
C GLU A 113 -2.81 5.26 -13.84
N CYS A 114 -1.73 4.48 -13.76
CA CYS A 114 -0.75 4.57 -12.70
C CYS A 114 0.07 5.87 -12.77
N ILE A 115 0.30 6.50 -11.61
CA ILE A 115 1.36 7.49 -11.42
C ILE A 115 2.67 6.71 -11.16
N GLN A 116 3.61 6.81 -12.09
CA GLN A 116 4.91 6.12 -12.03
C GLN A 116 6.06 7.09 -11.72
N THR A 117 5.89 8.38 -12.01
CA THR A 117 6.91 9.40 -11.76
C THR A 117 6.31 10.65 -11.14
N ILE A 118 7.16 11.46 -10.49
CA ILE A 118 6.76 12.76 -9.91
C ILE A 118 6.15 13.69 -10.96
N ALA A 119 6.64 13.64 -12.21
CA ALA A 119 6.11 14.46 -13.30
C ALA A 119 4.65 14.13 -13.68
N GLN A 120 4.16 12.93 -13.33
CA GLN A 120 2.77 12.52 -13.57
C GLN A 120 1.83 12.87 -12.39
N ALA A 121 2.37 13.40 -11.29
CA ALA A 121 1.63 13.71 -10.07
C ALA A 121 0.97 15.10 -10.11
N GLU A 122 0.11 15.36 -11.09
CA GLU A 122 -0.65 16.62 -11.18
C GLU A 122 -1.70 16.76 -10.07
N LYS A 123 -2.13 15.63 -9.51
CA LYS A 123 -3.08 15.51 -8.42
C LYS A 123 -2.46 14.68 -7.32
N SER A 124 -3.01 14.81 -6.12
CA SER A 124 -2.53 14.12 -4.93
C SER A 124 -3.52 13.01 -4.54
N PRO A 125 -3.38 11.78 -5.09
CA PRO A 125 -4.17 10.65 -4.64
C PRO A 125 -3.62 10.07 -3.33
N ILE A 126 -4.43 9.22 -2.69
CA ILE A 126 -4.03 8.36 -1.59
C ILE A 126 -2.92 7.42 -2.08
N VAL A 127 -1.81 7.41 -1.34
CA VAL A 127 -0.69 6.48 -1.55
C VAL A 127 -0.77 5.34 -0.56
N PHE A 128 -0.92 5.66 0.73
CA PHE A 128 -1.02 4.69 1.80
C PHE A 128 -2.30 4.90 2.58
N ILE A 129 -2.93 3.83 3.02
CA ILE A 129 -4.10 3.89 3.88
C ILE A 129 -4.09 2.73 4.86
N SER A 130 -4.64 2.90 6.07
CA SER A 130 -4.77 1.81 7.02
C SER A 130 -5.47 0.62 6.37
N ALA A 131 -4.79 -0.52 6.31
CA ALA A 131 -5.24 -1.71 5.60
C ALA A 131 -5.34 -2.91 6.55
N GLY A 132 -6.08 -3.95 6.17
CA GLY A 132 -6.23 -5.12 7.03
C GLY A 132 -6.86 -6.31 6.34
N THR A 133 -6.90 -7.42 7.09
CA THR A 133 -7.72 -8.60 6.83
C THR A 133 -8.63 -8.84 8.05
N THR A 134 -9.35 -9.95 8.08
CA THR A 134 -10.09 -10.39 9.28
C THR A 134 -9.18 -10.69 10.47
N ASP A 135 -7.93 -11.08 10.21
CA ASP A 135 -7.03 -11.60 11.24
C ASP A 135 -5.94 -10.59 11.65
N VAL A 136 -5.51 -9.73 10.72
CA VAL A 136 -4.38 -8.82 10.93
C VAL A 136 -4.75 -7.40 10.54
N ASP A 137 -4.38 -6.44 11.40
CA ASP A 137 -4.51 -5.00 11.14
C ASP A 137 -3.45 -4.51 10.15
N GLY A 138 -3.30 -5.19 9.02
CA GLY A 138 -2.37 -4.85 7.96
C GLY A 138 -2.63 -5.62 6.68
N TYR A 139 -2.28 -5.03 5.55
CA TYR A 139 -2.20 -5.72 4.27
C TYR A 139 -1.37 -4.88 3.30
N GLU A 140 -0.52 -5.50 2.49
CA GLU A 140 0.51 -4.80 1.73
C GLU A 140 -0.04 -3.82 0.68
N TYR A 141 -1.28 -4.00 0.24
CA TYR A 141 -1.90 -3.18 -0.79
C TYR A 141 -3.36 -2.91 -0.51
N VAL A 142 -3.89 -1.90 -1.16
CA VAL A 142 -5.33 -1.64 -1.24
C VAL A 142 -5.77 -1.49 -2.68
N ILE A 143 -7.07 -1.73 -2.91
CA ILE A 143 -7.72 -1.54 -4.21
C ILE A 143 -8.74 -0.40 -4.07
N PRO A 144 -8.77 0.56 -5.01
CA PRO A 144 -9.79 1.62 -5.02
C PRO A 144 -11.23 1.08 -5.11
N PRO A 145 -12.25 1.87 -4.73
CA PRO A 145 -13.67 1.48 -4.80
C PRO A 145 -14.13 0.98 -6.16
N ASN A 146 -13.68 1.63 -7.22
CA ASN A 146 -13.91 1.27 -8.63
C ASN A 146 -12.60 0.90 -9.31
N GLY A 147 -11.65 0.36 -8.55
CA GLY A 147 -10.29 0.13 -8.99
C GLY A 147 -10.15 -1.04 -9.98
N PRO A 148 -8.98 -1.16 -10.61
CA PRO A 148 -8.68 -2.33 -11.39
C PRO A 148 -8.71 -3.58 -10.50
N ARG A 149 -9.37 -4.64 -10.99
CA ARG A 149 -9.56 -5.95 -10.31
C ARG A 149 -10.62 -6.05 -9.21
N GLY A 150 -11.53 -5.09 -9.10
CA GLY A 150 -12.72 -5.32 -8.28
C GLY A 150 -13.47 -4.05 -7.91
N GLN A 151 -14.68 -4.24 -7.40
CA GLN A 151 -15.46 -3.17 -6.80
C GLN A 151 -15.64 -3.46 -5.32
N TRP A 152 -15.63 -2.40 -4.51
CA TRP A 152 -16.01 -2.54 -3.11
C TRP A 152 -17.46 -2.99 -2.99
N SER A 153 -17.75 -3.76 -1.94
CA SER A 153 -19.11 -4.11 -1.55
C SER A 153 -19.96 -2.84 -1.42
N THR A 154 -21.24 -2.93 -1.79
CA THR A 154 -22.24 -1.87 -1.59
C THR A 154 -22.89 -1.94 -0.20
N ALA A 155 -22.61 -2.99 0.57
CA ALA A 155 -23.11 -3.12 1.93
C ALA A 155 -22.60 -1.98 2.82
N LYS A 156 -23.42 -1.61 3.81
CA LYS A 156 -23.00 -0.65 4.84
C LYS A 156 -21.88 -1.28 5.66
N TRP A 157 -20.79 -0.54 5.83
CA TRP A 157 -19.67 -0.98 6.65
C TRP A 157 -20.08 -1.08 8.13
N THR A 158 -19.52 -2.08 8.80
CA THR A 158 -19.60 -2.28 10.25
C THR A 158 -18.22 -2.69 10.77
N LYS A 159 -18.00 -2.62 12.09
CA LYS A 159 -16.74 -3.05 12.71
C LYS A 159 -16.36 -4.52 12.43
N ASP A 160 -17.35 -5.35 12.08
CA ASP A 160 -17.21 -6.79 11.82
C ASP A 160 -17.10 -7.08 10.31
N SER A 161 -17.13 -6.04 9.46
CA SER A 161 -16.99 -6.19 8.02
C SER A 161 -15.57 -6.60 7.63
N ASP A 162 -15.47 -7.60 6.76
CA ASP A 162 -14.19 -8.02 6.18
C ASP A 162 -13.57 -6.88 5.33
N PRO A 163 -12.38 -6.37 5.69
CA PRO A 163 -11.70 -5.35 4.91
C PRO A 163 -11.48 -5.75 3.44
N SER A 164 -11.33 -7.04 3.12
CA SER A 164 -11.14 -7.51 1.74
C SER A 164 -12.30 -7.10 0.81
N SER A 165 -13.52 -7.00 1.36
CA SER A 165 -14.72 -6.53 0.65
C SER A 165 -14.69 -5.03 0.35
N TYR A 166 -13.77 -4.27 0.95
CA TYR A 166 -13.56 -2.84 0.76
C TYR A 166 -12.13 -2.57 0.29
N GLY A 167 -11.60 -3.46 -0.57
CA GLY A 167 -10.28 -3.33 -1.17
C GLY A 167 -9.14 -3.35 -0.15
N TYR A 168 -9.32 -4.12 0.93
CA TYR A 168 -8.42 -4.22 2.09
C TYR A 168 -8.30 -2.94 2.92
N VAL A 169 -9.10 -1.91 2.67
CA VAL A 169 -9.13 -0.72 3.53
C VAL A 169 -9.73 -1.08 4.88
N SER A 170 -9.02 -0.74 5.94
CA SER A 170 -9.44 -0.96 7.31
C SER A 170 -9.81 0.36 7.98
N ALA A 171 -11.11 0.49 8.28
CA ALA A 171 -11.70 1.61 9.00
C ALA A 171 -11.68 1.40 10.53
N ARG A 172 -10.55 0.94 11.07
CA ARG A 172 -10.38 0.54 12.48
C ARG A 172 -10.30 1.71 13.48
N PHE A 173 -10.34 2.95 13.01
CA PHE A 173 -10.28 4.14 13.86
C PHE A 173 -11.67 4.77 13.93
N ASP A 174 -12.53 4.22 14.76
CA ASP A 174 -13.92 4.69 14.94
C ASP A 174 -14.70 4.77 13.61
N GLY A 175 -14.61 3.72 12.80
CA GLY A 175 -15.24 3.66 11.48
C GLY A 175 -14.56 4.51 10.41
N LYS A 176 -13.33 4.96 10.66
CA LYS A 176 -12.51 5.71 9.72
C LYS A 176 -11.15 5.05 9.50
N ALA A 177 -10.58 5.35 8.34
CA ALA A 177 -9.24 4.94 7.93
C ALA A 177 -8.30 6.15 7.94
N VAL A 178 -7.04 5.92 8.25
CA VAL A 178 -5.98 6.94 8.17
C VAL A 178 -5.35 6.85 6.79
N ALA A 179 -5.50 7.89 5.99
CA ALA A 179 -5.02 7.97 4.60
C ALA A 179 -3.89 9.01 4.48
N ALA A 180 -2.78 8.61 3.87
CA ALA A 180 -1.67 9.48 3.50
C ALA A 180 -1.65 9.69 1.98
N PHE A 181 -1.63 10.96 1.59
CA PHE A 181 -1.73 11.44 0.22
C PHE A 181 -0.35 11.72 -0.38
N LEU A 182 -0.27 11.75 -1.71
CA LEU A 182 0.99 11.87 -2.43
C LEU A 182 1.72 13.20 -2.15
N ASP A 183 0.99 14.27 -1.83
CA ASP A 183 1.53 15.55 -1.37
C ASP A 183 2.07 15.53 0.07
N GLY A 184 1.97 14.40 0.77
CA GLY A 184 2.42 14.25 2.15
C GLY A 184 1.36 14.54 3.21
N SER A 185 0.19 15.04 2.83
CA SER A 185 -0.91 15.28 3.77
C SER A 185 -1.52 13.98 4.29
N VAL A 186 -2.06 14.03 5.51
CA VAL A 186 -2.72 12.89 6.16
C VAL A 186 -4.14 13.29 6.54
N ARG A 187 -5.10 12.41 6.29
CA ARG A 187 -6.53 12.62 6.62
C ARG A 187 -7.10 11.37 7.25
N VAL A 188 -8.10 11.56 8.10
CA VAL A 188 -8.89 10.47 8.69
C VAL A 188 -10.26 10.50 8.02
N MET A 189 -10.60 9.45 7.27
CA MET A 189 -11.74 9.44 6.35
C MET A 189 -12.62 8.22 6.58
N SER A 190 -13.93 8.40 6.54
CA SER A 190 -14.91 7.31 6.53
C SER A 190 -14.85 6.52 5.22
N LEU A 191 -15.37 5.28 5.22
CA LEU A 191 -15.46 4.52 3.98
C LEU A 191 -16.39 5.17 2.94
N ASP A 192 -17.39 5.92 3.36
CA ASP A 192 -18.29 6.63 2.45
C ASP A 192 -17.56 7.77 1.71
N GLU A 193 -16.74 8.56 2.41
CA GLU A 193 -15.87 9.57 1.79
C GLU A 193 -14.85 8.90 0.85
N LEU A 194 -14.31 7.76 1.26
CA LEU A 194 -13.34 7.00 0.47
C LEU A 194 -13.95 6.34 -0.77
N ARG A 195 -15.27 6.36 -0.98
CA ARG A 195 -15.86 5.92 -2.25
C ARG A 195 -15.58 6.87 -3.41
N ASP A 196 -15.24 8.13 -3.12
CA ASP A 196 -14.94 9.12 -4.14
C ASP A 196 -13.59 8.82 -4.82
N MET A 197 -13.67 8.40 -6.08
CA MET A 197 -12.50 8.01 -6.88
C MET A 197 -11.50 9.15 -7.11
N ARG A 198 -11.90 10.41 -6.92
CA ARG A 198 -10.99 11.56 -7.03
C ARG A 198 -9.90 11.54 -5.95
N PHE A 199 -10.08 10.81 -4.85
CA PHE A 199 -9.01 10.58 -3.87
C PHE A 199 -8.05 9.45 -4.28
N TRP A 200 -8.39 8.61 -5.26
CA TRP A 200 -7.63 7.40 -5.58
C TRP A 200 -6.88 7.48 -6.91
N SER A 201 -7.47 8.16 -7.91
CA SER A 201 -6.97 8.19 -9.29
C SER A 201 -6.67 9.62 -9.75
N LYS A 202 -5.52 9.80 -10.41
CA LYS A 202 -5.20 11.05 -11.10
C LYS A 202 -6.26 11.38 -12.17
N ASN A 203 -6.71 10.37 -12.92
CA ASN A 203 -7.65 10.56 -14.02
C ASN A 203 -9.05 10.91 -13.50
N ALA A 204 -9.49 10.28 -12.42
CA ALA A 204 -10.73 10.65 -11.74
C ALA A 204 -10.71 12.12 -11.28
N ALA A 205 -9.61 12.54 -10.65
CA ALA A 205 -9.44 13.91 -10.17
C ALA A 205 -9.34 14.94 -11.30
N MET A 206 -8.67 14.61 -12.42
CA MET A 206 -8.60 15.47 -13.60
C MET A 206 -9.95 15.62 -14.29
N ASN A 207 -10.71 14.53 -14.41
CA ASN A 207 -12.02 14.52 -15.05
C ASN A 207 -13.14 14.99 -14.11
N ASN A 208 -12.82 15.28 -12.84
CA ASN A 208 -13.79 15.58 -11.79
C ASN A 208 -14.90 14.51 -11.67
N ASP A 209 -14.52 13.24 -11.78
CA ASP A 209 -15.45 12.11 -11.79
C ASP A 209 -15.29 11.26 -10.52
N PRO A 210 -16.22 11.37 -9.55
CA PRO A 210 -16.16 10.57 -8.31
C PRO A 210 -16.45 9.08 -8.52
N ASN A 211 -17.00 8.69 -9.68
CA ASN A 211 -17.36 7.31 -10.02
C ASN A 211 -16.46 6.69 -11.09
N TYR A 212 -15.33 7.36 -11.38
CA TYR A 212 -14.39 6.98 -12.43
C TYR A 212 -13.96 5.51 -12.35
N ARG A 213 -13.85 4.86 -13.51
CA ARG A 213 -13.41 3.47 -13.65
C ARG A 213 -12.13 3.42 -14.48
N PRO A 214 -10.95 3.20 -13.85
CA PRO A 214 -9.69 2.98 -14.56
C PRO A 214 -9.82 1.81 -15.55
N GLN A 215 -9.23 1.94 -16.74
CA GLN A 215 -9.29 0.94 -17.82
C GLN A 215 -7.95 0.22 -18.00
#